data_AF-A0A5P9P4H7-F1
#
_entry.id   AF-A0A5P9P4H7-F1
#
_cell.length_a   1.000
_cell.length_b   1.000
_cell.length_c   1.000
_cell.angle_alpha   90.00
_cell.angle_beta   90.00
_cell.angle_gamma   90.00
#
_symmetry.space_group_name_H-M   'P 1'
#
loop_
_entity.id
_entity.type
_entity.pdbx_description
1 polymer ?
#
loop_
_entity_poly.entity_id
_entity_poly.type
_entity_poly.pdbx_seq_one_letter_code
_entity_poly.pdbx_strand_id
1 'polypeptide(L)' 'MGETVFKTIDTLLESVQNETNDPEQSFKLRTARQLIVLLHERHIAGQDALADVDIDQKSVANLRQLGYFD' A
#
# COMPACT_ATOMS: atom_id res chain seq x y z
N MET A 1 -3.02 -3.84 -9.17
CA MET A 1 -2.30 -4.89 -8.41
C MET A 1 -1.79 -4.43 -7.04
N GLY A 2 -1.49 -3.14 -6.84
CA GLY A 2 -0.95 -2.62 -5.57
C GLY A 2 -1.87 -2.79 -4.36
N GLU A 3 -3.18 -2.55 -4.53
CA GLU A 3 -4.20 -2.74 -3.47
C GLU A 3 -4.16 -4.15 -2.87
N THR A 4 -3.98 -5.17 -3.72
CA THR A 4 -3.86 -6.57 -3.30
C THR A 4 -2.61 -6.82 -2.46
N VAL A 5 -1.50 -6.15 -2.75
CA VAL A 5 -0.23 -6.29 -2.03
C VAL A 5 -0.32 -5.67 -0.64
N PHE A 6 -0.82 -4.43 -0.52
CA PHE A 6 -0.96 -3.76 0.78
C PHE A 6 -1.86 -4.56 1.73
N LYS A 7 -3.01 -5.05 1.24
CA LYS A 7 -3.93 -5.89 2.01
C LYS A 7 -3.30 -7.21 2.44
N THR A 8 -2.48 -7.82 1.58
CA THR A 8 -1.78 -9.08 1.89
C THR A 8 -0.77 -8.87 3.02
N ILE A 9 0.03 -7.79 2.96
CA ILE A 9 1.02 -7.52 4.01
C ILE A 9 0.32 -7.22 5.34
N ASP A 10 -0.77 -6.43 5.35
CA ASP A 10 -1.52 -6.16 6.59
C ASP A 10 -2.07 -7.45 7.20
N THR A 11 -2.61 -8.35 6.37
CA THR A 11 -3.14 -9.66 6.82
C THR A 11 -2.05 -10.52 7.46
N LEU A 12 -0.86 -10.57 6.86
CA LEU A 12 0.27 -11.33 7.41
C LEU A 12 0.72 -10.77 8.77
N LEU A 13 0.82 -9.44 8.88
CA LEU A 13 1.22 -8.79 10.12
C LEU A 13 0.16 -8.93 11.21
N GLU A 14 -1.12 -8.86 10.86
CA GLU A 14 -2.23 -9.11 11.78
C GLU A 14 -2.18 -10.51 12.38
N SER A 15 -1.95 -11.54 11.53
CA SER A 15 -1.84 -12.92 12.00
C SER A 15 -0.76 -13.05 13.05
N VAL A 16 0.45 -12.54 12.77
CA VAL A 16 1.58 -12.62 13.72
C VAL A 16 1.33 -11.77 14.97
N GLN A 17 0.66 -10.63 14.85
CA GLN A 17 0.31 -9.79 15.99
C GLN A 17 -0.65 -10.49 16.96
N ASN A 18 -1.58 -11.29 16.44
CA ASN A 18 -2.54 -12.04 17.25
C ASN A 18 -1.91 -13.26 17.95
N GLU A 19 -0.76 -13.74 17.45
CA GLU A 19 -0.04 -14.89 17.99
C GLU A 19 1.03 -14.51 19.02
N THR A 20 1.46 -13.24 19.06
CA THR A 20 2.48 -12.78 20.01
C THR A 20 1.87 -12.28 21.32
N ASN A 21 2.47 -12.71 22.44
CA ASN A 21 2.16 -12.22 23.78
C ASN A 21 3.19 -11.19 24.29
N ASP A 22 4.22 -10.88 23.50
CA ASP A 22 5.23 -9.89 23.85
C ASP A 22 4.69 -8.48 23.55
N PRO A 23 4.56 -7.60 24.57
CA PRO A 23 4.00 -6.26 24.36
C PRO A 23 4.82 -5.38 23.42
N GLU A 24 6.15 -5.53 23.39
CA GLU A 24 7.04 -4.77 22.52
C GLU A 24 6.90 -5.23 21.07
N GLN A 25 6.83 -6.56 20.84
CA GLN A 25 6.57 -7.10 19.51
C GLN A 25 5.19 -6.71 18.99
N SER A 26 4.15 -6.79 19.83
CA SER A 26 2.80 -6.36 19.49
C SER A 26 2.75 -4.87 19.12
N PHE A 27 3.46 -4.02 19.86
CA PHE A 27 3.61 -2.59 19.54
C PHE A 27 4.26 -2.37 18.16
N LYS A 28 5.37 -3.08 17.87
CA LYS A 28 6.07 -2.97 16.59
C LYS A 28 5.20 -3.42 15.41
N LEU A 29 4.50 -4.55 15.55
CA LEU A 29 3.60 -5.08 14.52
C LEU A 29 2.45 -4.12 14.25
N ARG A 30 1.81 -3.59 15.30
CA ARG A 30 0.76 -2.56 15.15
C ARG A 30 1.29 -1.32 14.41
N THR A 31 2.48 -0.85 14.76
CA THR A 31 3.10 0.29 14.09
C THR A 31 3.39 -0.02 12.61
N ALA A 32 3.89 -1.21 12.30
CA ALA A 32 4.12 -1.64 10.92
C ALA A 32 2.82 -1.65 10.09
N ARG A 33 1.73 -2.18 10.65
CA ARG A 33 0.40 -2.14 10.03
C ARG A 33 -0.07 -0.72 9.73
N GLN A 34 0.08 0.20 10.69
CA GLN A 34 -0.26 1.62 10.49
C GLN A 34 0.55 2.27 9.35
N LEU A 35 1.85 1.95 9.23
CA LEU A 35 2.69 2.47 8.15
C LEU A 35 2.27 1.93 6.77
N ILE A 36 1.84 0.67 6.69
CA ILE A 36 1.33 0.08 5.44
C ILE A 36 0.02 0.75 5.01
N VAL A 37 -0.89 1.03 5.94
CA VAL A 37 -2.11 1.78 5.64
C VAL A 37 -1.78 3.16 5.09
N LEU A 38 -0.85 3.89 5.73
CA LEU A 38 -0.41 5.20 5.24
C LEU A 38 0.21 5.13 3.83
N LEU A 39 1.01 4.10 3.55
CA LEU A 39 1.58 3.90 2.21
C LEU A 39 0.50 3.58 1.17
N HIS A 40 -0.52 2.82 1.54
CA HIS A 40 -1.64 2.50 0.66
C HIS A 40 -2.45 3.76 0.32
N GLU A 41 -2.80 4.58 1.32
CA GLU A 41 -3.49 5.86 1.10
C GLU A 41 -2.70 6.79 0.19
N ARG A 42 -1.38 6.88 0.39
CA ARG A 42 -0.49 7.67 -0.49
C ARG A 42 -0.41 7.11 -1.90
N HIS A 43 -0.45 5.79 -2.05
CA HIS A 43 -0.48 5.16 -3.35
C HIS A 43 -1.75 5.57 -4.09
N ILE A 44 -2.93 5.36 -3.49
CA ILE A 44 -4.23 5.75 -4.07
C ILE A 44 -4.24 7.23 -4.43
N ALA A 45 -3.88 8.12 -3.51
CA ALA A 45 -3.84 9.55 -3.76
C ALA A 45 -2.89 9.93 -4.91
N GLY A 46 -1.77 9.22 -5.05
CA GLY A 46 -0.86 9.38 -6.18
C GLY A 46 -1.45 8.90 -7.51
N GLN A 47 -2.21 7.79 -7.50
CA GLN A 47 -2.92 7.31 -8.69
C GLN A 47 -4.00 8.31 -9.12
N ASP A 48 -4.81 8.79 -8.18
CA ASP A 48 -5.86 9.79 -8.45
C ASP A 48 -5.25 11.09 -9.01
N ALA A 49 -4.17 11.58 -8.39
CA ALA A 49 -3.49 12.78 -8.86
C ALA A 49 -2.92 12.62 -10.28
N LEU A 50 -2.40 11.45 -10.63
CA LEU A 50 -1.90 11.19 -11.99
C LEU A 50 -3.04 10.96 -13.00
N ALA A 51 -4.23 10.53 -12.56
CA ALA A 51 -5.41 10.39 -13.42
C ALA A 51 -6.04 11.75 -13.80
N ASP A 52 -5.93 12.75 -12.92
CA ASP A 52 -6.46 14.10 -13.13
C ASP A 52 -5.55 15.02 -13.97
N VAL A 53 -4.29 14.64 -14.18
CA VAL A 53 -3.37 15.41 -15.01
C VAL A 53 -3.57 15.04 -16.47
N ASP A 54 -3.59 16.05 -17.36
CA ASP A 54 -3.59 15.86 -18.82
C ASP A 54 -2.21 15.36 -19.28
N ILE A 55 -1.90 14.12 -18.92
CA ILE A 55 -0.68 13.41 -19.26
C ILE A 55 -0.88 12.78 -20.64
N ASP A 56 0.10 12.93 -21.53
CA ASP A 56 0.04 12.32 -22.84
C ASP A 56 -0.16 10.78 -22.74
N GLN A 57 -0.92 10.20 -23.66
CA GLN A 57 -1.32 8.79 -23.60
C GLN A 57 -0.15 7.81 -23.57
N LYS A 58 1.02 8.19 -24.10
CA LYS A 58 2.21 7.34 -24.10
C LYS A 58 2.85 7.30 -22.71
N SER A 59 2.88 8.44 -22.01
CA SER A 59 3.33 8.53 -20.63
C SER A 59 2.38 7.78 -19.68
N VAL A 60 1.05 7.86 -19.89
CA VAL A 60 0.06 7.05 -19.14
C VAL A 60 0.28 5.55 -19.35
N ALA A 61 0.48 5.11 -20.60
CA ALA A 61 0.74 3.69 -20.90
C ALA A 61 2.02 3.17 -20.22
N ASN A 62 3.09 3.97 -20.20
CA ASN A 62 4.33 3.62 -19.51
C ASN A 62 4.14 3.53 -17.99
N LEU A 63 3.41 4.48 -17.39
CA LEU A 63 3.13 4.47 -15.94
C LEU A 63 2.27 3.27 -15.54
N ARG A 64 1.29 2.89 -16.37
CA ARG A 64 0.49 1.67 -16.19
C ARG A 64 1.34 0.41 -16.28
N GLN A 65 2.26 0.32 -17.25
CA GLN A 65 3.19 -0.80 -17.36
C GLN A 65 4.14 -0.93 -16.15
N LEU A 66 4.51 0.21 -15.55
CA LEU A 66 5.33 0.26 -14.34
C LEU A 66 4.52 -0.01 -13.05
N GLY A 67 3.20 -0.22 -13.14
CA GLY A 67 2.34 -0.55 -12.01
C GLY A 67 1.92 0.65 -11.16
N TYR A 68 2.06 1.88 -11.68
CA TYR A 68 1.53 3.08 -11.04
C TYR A 68 0.03 3.26 -11.27
N PHE A 69 -0.56 2.51 -12.20
CA PHE A 69 -1.99 2.49 -12.51
C PHE A 69 -2.43 1.08 -12.88
N ASP A 70 -3.70 0.75 -12.69
CA ASP A 70 -4.36 -0.45 -13.30
C ASP A 70 -5.09 -0.08 -14.60
#